data_AF-A0A7W3Y454-F1
#
_entry.id   AF-A0A7W3Y454-F1
#
_cell.length_a   1.000
_cell.length_b   1.000
_cell.length_c   1.000
_cell.angle_alpha   90.00
_cell.angle_beta   90.00
_cell.angle_gamma   90.00
#
_symmetry.space_group_name_H-M   'P 1'
#
loop_
_entity.id
_entity.type
_entity.pdbx_description
1 polymer ?
#
loop_
_entity_poly.entity_id
_entity_poly.type
_entity_poly.pdbx_seq_one_letter_code
_entity_poly.pdbx_strand_id
1 'polypeptide(L)' 'LDPSGRGLTLVDTLSERWGVDLLPHGKCTWFEMRVSRR' A
#
# COMPACT_ATOMS: atom_id res chain seq x y z
N LEU A 1 11.82 18.12 -7.65
CA LEU A 1 11.35 16.81 -7.15
C LEU A 1 10.07 17.08 -6.41
N ASP A 2 8.93 16.63 -6.94
CA ASP A 2 7.65 16.81 -6.26
C ASP A 2 7.70 16.10 -4.89
N PRO A 3 7.44 16.79 -3.77
CA PRO A 3 7.39 16.19 -2.44
C PRO A 3 6.20 15.22 -2.26
N SER A 4 5.30 15.11 -3.23
CA SER A 4 4.22 14.13 -3.20
C SER A 4 4.77 12.70 -3.31
N GLY A 5 4.53 11.90 -2.27
CA GLY A 5 5.06 10.55 -2.18
C GLY A 5 4.48 9.62 -3.24
N ARG A 6 5.34 8.97 -4.03
CA ARG A 6 4.95 7.95 -5.04
C ARG A 6 4.62 6.59 -4.44
N GLY A 7 4.85 6.41 -3.14
CA GLY A 7 4.64 5.14 -2.44
C GLY A 7 3.19 4.65 -2.53
N LEU A 8 2.21 5.55 -2.41
CA LEU A 8 0.79 5.18 -2.54
C LEU A 8 0.43 4.74 -3.96
N THR A 9 1.00 5.38 -4.99
CA THR A 9 0.81 4.96 -6.38
C THR A 9 1.35 3.56 -6.63
N LEU A 10 2.52 3.24 -6.06
CA LEU A 10 3.12 1.92 -6.17
C LEU A 10 2.29 0.85 -5.45
N VAL A 11 1.82 1.14 -4.24
CA VAL A 11 0.93 0.24 -3.50
C VAL A 11 -0.34 0.00 -4.30
N ASP A 12 -1.02 1.06 -4.75
CA ASP A 12 -2.27 0.94 -5.51
C ASP A 12 -2.12 0.09 -6.78
N THR A 13 -1.02 0.27 -7.52
CA THR A 13 -0.75 -0.47 -8.76
C THR A 13 -0.57 -1.97 -8.53
N LEU A 14 0.09 -2.37 -7.44
CA LEU A 14 0.43 -3.77 -7.15
C LEU A 14 -0.66 -4.52 -6.36
N SER A 15 -1.59 -3.78 -5.75
CA SER A 15 -2.53 -4.34 -4.80
C SER A 15 -3.75 -4.96 -5.47
N GLU A 16 -4.18 -6.09 -4.94
CA GLU A 16 -5.53 -6.61 -5.10
C GLU A 16 -6.48 -5.97 -4.08
N ARG A 17 -6.02 -5.83 -2.85
CA ARG A 17 -6.67 -5.11 -1.75
C ARG A 17 -5.61 -4.39 -0.94
N TRP A 18 -5.90 -3.22 -0.41
CA TRP A 18 -5.00 -2.53 0.51
C TRP A 18 -5.77 -1.71 1.52
N GLY A 19 -5.12 -1.40 2.63
CA GLY A 19 -5.73 -0.71 3.75
C GLY A 19 -4.72 -0.06 4.68
N VAL A 20 -5.26 0.59 5.70
CA VAL A 20 -4.51 1.21 6.78
C VAL A 20 -5.11 0.80 8.11
N ASP A 21 -4.25 0.36 9.01
CA ASP A 21 -4.58 0.21 10.42
C ASP A 21 -4.02 1.42 11.17
N LEU A 22 -4.90 2.12 11.90
CA LEU A 22 -4.49 3.19 12.80
C LEU A 22 -4.08 2.57 14.14
N LEU A 23 -2.84 2.83 14.53
CA LEU A 23 -2.25 2.34 15.77
C LEU A 23 -2.10 3.51 16.76
N PRO A 24 -1.98 3.25 18.07
CA PRO A 24 -1.81 4.31 19.07
C PRO A 24 -0.64 5.27 18.77
N HIS A 25 0.40 4.79 18.07
CA HIS A 25 1.58 5.57 17.69
C HIS A 25 1.92 5.47 16.20
N GLY A 26 0.93 5.69 15.34
CA GLY A 26 1.15 5.85 13.91
C GLY A 26 0.15 5.06 13.08
N LYS A 27 0.58 4.63 11.90
CA LYS A 27 -0.23 3.84 10.99
C LYS A 27 0.59 2.71 10.39
N CYS A 28 -0.07 1.59 10.14
CA CYS A 28 0.45 0.53 9.29
C CYS A 28 -0.32 0.55 7.97
N THR A 29 0.38 0.57 6.84
CA THR A 29 -0.22 0.39 5.51
C THR A 29 0.10 -1.01 5.03
N TRP A 30 -0.92 -1.75 4.63
CA TRP A 30 -0.80 -3.13 4.18
C TRP A 30 -1.49 -3.31 2.84
N PHE A 31 -1.07 -4.32 2.08
CA PHE A 31 -1.74 -4.73 0.85
C PHE A 31 -1.58 -6.22 0.55
N GLU A 32 -2.56 -6.76 -0.16
CA GLU A 32 -2.57 -8.11 -0.70
C GLU A 32 -2.01 -8.07 -2.14
N MET A 33 -0.98 -8.87 -2.42
CA MET A 33 -0.38 -8.98 -3.75
C MET A 33 -1.22 -9.90 -4.65
N ARG A 34 -1.36 -9.53 -5.92
CA ARG A 34 -1.92 -10.42 -6.95
C ARG A 34 -0.97 -11.58 -7.20
N VAL A 35 -1.31 -12.77 -6.72
CA VAL A 35 -0.49 -13.96 -6.97
C VAL A 35 -1.01 -14.64 -8.24
N SER A 36 -0.26 -14.51 -9.34
CA SER A 36 -0.51 -15.33 -10.52
C SER A 36 -0.19 -16.79 -10.19
N ARG A 37 -1.21 -17.65 -10.11
CA ARG A 37 -1.02 -19.10 -10.02
C ARG A 37 -0.33 -19.57 -11.31
N ARG A 38 0.78 -20.30 -11.17
CA ARG A 38 1.51 -20.96 -12.25
C ARG A 38 1.12 -22.43 -12.32
#